data_AF-A0A534P4I3-F1
#
_entry.id   AF-A0A534P4I3-F1
#
_cell.length_a   1.000
_cell.length_b   1.000
_cell.length_c   1.000
_cell.angle_alpha   90.00
_cell.angle_beta   90.00
_cell.angle_gamma   90.00
#
_symmetry.space_group_name_H-M   'P 1'
#
loop_
_entity.id
_entity.type
_entity.pdbx_description
1 polymer ?
#
loop_
_entity_poly.entity_id
_entity_poly.type
_entity_poly.pdbx_seq_one_letter_code
_entity_poly.pdbx_strand_id
1 'polypeptide(L)'
;MSETRTLVRRALEALGVRRLLLGVHDAALPGDPADDAGRGAPLSLGGRAFLRFAQDLGFDGLQLGPQGRTSEIDASPYDGTLFSRNTLSLALGPLREEGILPEETFREAIGSRPSGERVVHAAVFRNMDRALRAAFATSTRDLDQRRLAFAAENADWLERDALHEALCAEHREGDWLRWPERDRRLFHPAAGEENAARSRREELLCKHAALVARYQFEQLLAHEQHWAFRAEAKSVALGLYGDLQIGVSHQDIWSWAAVFLPSLRMGAPPSRTNPAGQPWNYALLDPARYEGAALRFFRRRIEKVLGEFDGLRIDHPHGLIDPWIYPTGEPDPFHAVQNGARLFSSPDVPHLAAY
;
A
#
# COMPACT_ATOMS: atom_id res chain seq x y z
N MET A 1 26.12 -6.44 23.52
CA MET A 1 25.44 -7.46 22.68
C MET A 1 25.07 -8.62 23.59
N SER A 2 23.87 -9.19 23.44
CA SER A 2 23.45 -10.36 24.23
C SER A 2 24.31 -11.59 23.90
N GLU A 3 24.36 -12.56 24.83
CA GLU A 3 25.00 -13.86 24.61
C GLU A 3 24.35 -14.59 23.42
N THR A 4 23.02 -14.60 23.37
CA THR A 4 22.23 -15.15 22.26
C THR A 4 22.65 -14.59 20.91
N ARG A 5 22.72 -13.26 20.77
CA ARG A 5 23.14 -12.61 19.51
C ARG A 5 24.54 -13.04 19.07
N THR A 6 25.44 -13.21 20.03
CA THR A 6 26.82 -13.64 19.76
C THR A 6 26.85 -15.08 19.24
N LEU A 7 26.07 -15.98 19.84
CA LEU A 7 25.95 -17.37 19.39
C LEU A 7 25.33 -17.46 17.99
N VAL A 8 24.25 -16.72 17.74
CA VAL A 8 23.61 -16.68 16.42
C VAL A 8 24.59 -16.18 15.35
N ARG A 9 25.33 -15.10 15.62
CA ARG A 9 26.32 -14.58 14.66
C ARG A 9 27.42 -15.58 14.33
N ARG A 10 27.95 -16.28 15.32
CA ARG A 10 28.95 -17.35 15.10
C ARG A 10 28.37 -18.50 14.28
N ALA A 11 27.11 -18.87 14.50
CA ALA A 11 26.44 -19.89 13.71
C ALA A 11 26.23 -19.44 12.26
N LEU A 12 25.78 -18.21 12.03
CA LEU A 12 25.61 -17.64 10.70
C LEU A 12 26.95 -17.59 9.94
N GLU A 13 28.02 -17.16 10.60
CA GLU A 13 29.38 -17.16 10.03
C GLU A 13 29.84 -18.56 9.62
N ALA A 14 29.65 -19.55 10.50
CA ALA A 14 29.97 -20.94 10.22
C ALA A 14 29.15 -21.53 9.05
N LEU A 15 27.93 -21.04 8.84
CA LEU A 15 27.05 -21.44 7.72
C LEU A 15 27.28 -20.61 6.45
N GLY A 16 28.15 -19.60 6.48
CA GLY A 16 28.35 -18.66 5.36
C GLY A 16 27.14 -17.77 5.07
N VAL A 17 26.22 -17.62 6.03
CA VAL A 17 25.02 -16.79 5.90
C VAL A 17 25.37 -15.35 6.30
N ARG A 18 25.24 -14.41 5.34
CA ARG A 18 25.60 -12.99 5.56
C ARG A 18 24.51 -12.15 6.21
N ARG A 19 23.24 -12.49 5.97
CA ARG A 19 22.08 -11.77 6.51
C ARG A 19 20.99 -12.76 6.91
N LEU A 20 20.46 -12.59 8.10
CA LEU A 20 19.26 -13.29 8.58
C LEU A 20 18.11 -12.29 8.71
N LEU A 21 17.02 -12.51 7.98
CA LEU A 21 15.86 -11.61 7.97
C LEU A 21 14.66 -12.26 8.65
N LEU A 22 13.86 -11.45 9.36
CA LEU A 22 12.59 -11.86 9.93
C LEU A 22 11.44 -11.28 9.11
N GLY A 23 10.65 -12.14 8.47
CA GLY A 23 9.41 -11.74 7.82
C GLY A 23 8.27 -11.55 8.82
N VAL A 24 7.73 -10.33 8.90
CA VAL A 24 6.62 -9.98 9.80
C VAL A 24 5.82 -8.83 9.22
N HIS A 25 4.49 -8.96 9.17
CA HIS A 25 3.64 -7.83 8.76
C HIS A 25 3.52 -6.81 9.90
N ASP A 26 3.51 -5.52 9.58
CA ASP A 26 3.37 -4.45 10.59
C ASP A 26 2.12 -4.59 11.49
N ALA A 27 0.99 -5.02 10.92
CA ALA A 27 -0.25 -5.31 11.62
C ALA A 27 -0.11 -6.39 12.71
N ALA A 28 0.90 -7.25 12.60
CA ALA A 28 1.19 -8.32 13.55
C ALA A 28 2.26 -7.95 14.59
N LEU A 29 2.80 -6.72 14.53
CA LEU A 29 3.66 -6.22 15.59
C LEU A 29 2.87 -6.17 16.90
N PRO A 30 3.51 -6.49 18.04
CA PRO A 30 2.82 -6.51 19.32
C PRO A 30 2.35 -5.11 19.70
N GLY A 31 1.18 -5.03 20.34
CA GLY A 31 0.69 -3.81 20.97
C GLY A 31 1.19 -3.68 22.41
N ASP A 32 1.28 -2.45 22.91
CA ASP A 32 1.45 -2.16 24.34
C ASP A 32 0.12 -1.59 24.89
N PRO A 33 -0.36 -2.02 26.07
CA PRO A 33 -1.61 -1.51 26.63
C PRO A 33 -1.68 0.03 26.76
N ALA A 34 -0.53 0.71 26.80
CA ALA A 34 -0.47 2.16 26.88
C ALA A 34 -0.76 2.89 25.54
N ASP A 35 -0.62 2.24 24.39
CA ASP A 35 -0.76 2.87 23.07
C ASP A 35 -1.34 1.99 21.94
N ASP A 36 -1.84 0.80 22.26
CA ASP A 36 -2.42 -0.14 21.30
C ASP A 36 -3.84 0.26 20.84
N ALA A 37 -3.97 0.61 19.56
CA ALA A 37 -5.24 0.94 18.90
C ALA A 37 -5.98 -0.28 18.31
N GLY A 38 -5.52 -1.51 18.59
CA GLY A 38 -6.11 -2.77 18.10
C GLY A 38 -5.45 -3.33 16.84
N ARG A 39 -4.29 -2.80 16.44
CA ARG A 39 -3.45 -3.25 15.32
C ARG A 39 -2.00 -2.86 15.58
N GLY A 40 -1.07 -3.73 15.23
CA GLY A 40 0.36 -3.43 15.30
C GLY A 40 0.75 -2.19 14.48
N ALA A 41 1.61 -1.35 15.05
CA ALA A 41 2.13 -0.14 14.43
C ALA A 41 3.65 -0.05 14.66
N PRO A 42 4.49 0.23 13.64
CA PRO A 42 5.94 0.18 13.80
C PRO A 42 6.51 1.14 14.87
N LEU A 43 6.00 2.37 14.93
CA LEU A 43 6.51 3.40 15.86
C LEU A 43 5.83 3.37 17.24
N SER A 44 4.94 2.40 17.51
CA SER A 44 4.35 2.22 18.84
C SER A 44 5.39 1.69 19.83
N LEU A 45 5.06 1.73 21.12
CA LEU A 45 5.89 1.14 22.18
C LEU A 45 6.19 -0.35 21.89
N GLY A 46 5.16 -1.10 21.50
CA GLY A 46 5.28 -2.51 21.15
C GLY A 46 6.09 -2.76 19.86
N GLY A 47 5.89 -1.94 18.82
CA GLY A 47 6.66 -2.03 17.58
C GLY A 47 8.16 -1.77 17.79
N ARG A 48 8.50 -0.73 18.56
CA ARG A 48 9.89 -0.41 18.95
C ARG A 48 10.51 -1.47 19.85
N ALA A 49 9.73 -2.05 20.77
CA ALA A 49 10.19 -3.16 21.61
C ALA A 49 10.48 -4.40 20.75
N PHE A 50 9.62 -4.70 19.77
CA PHE A 50 9.81 -5.82 18.85
C PHE A 50 11.05 -5.65 17.96
N LEU A 51 11.32 -4.42 17.49
CA LEU A 51 12.54 -4.10 16.74
C LEU A 51 13.80 -4.45 17.57
N ARG A 52 13.83 -4.06 18.84
CA ARG A 52 14.94 -4.41 19.76
C ARG A 52 15.02 -5.91 20.03
N PHE A 53 13.88 -6.57 20.22
CA PHE A 53 13.80 -8.02 20.40
C PHE A 53 14.38 -8.78 19.20
N ALA A 54 13.98 -8.42 17.97
CA ALA A 54 14.53 -9.04 16.76
C ALA A 54 16.04 -8.83 16.65
N GLN A 55 16.52 -7.64 17.00
CA GLN A 55 17.95 -7.34 17.03
C GLN A 55 18.70 -8.22 18.04
N ASP A 56 18.15 -8.41 19.24
CA ASP A 56 18.76 -9.20 20.30
C ASP A 56 18.81 -10.70 19.98
N LEU A 57 17.91 -11.18 19.13
CA LEU A 57 17.96 -12.53 18.56
C LEU A 57 19.00 -12.70 17.45
N GLY A 58 19.59 -11.60 16.95
CA GLY A 58 20.62 -11.64 15.92
C GLY A 58 20.12 -11.57 14.48
N PHE A 59 18.88 -11.13 14.26
CA PHE A 59 18.45 -10.73 12.93
C PHE A 59 19.23 -9.50 12.44
N ASP A 60 19.36 -9.37 11.12
CA ASP A 60 19.99 -8.24 10.43
C ASP A 60 18.94 -7.34 9.74
N GLY A 61 17.68 -7.77 9.72
CA GLY A 61 16.60 -6.94 9.22
C GLY A 61 15.21 -7.53 9.41
N LEU A 62 14.22 -6.66 9.26
CA LEU A 62 12.80 -6.99 9.25
C LEU A 62 12.27 -6.85 7.82
N GLN A 63 11.61 -7.88 7.31
CA GLN A 63 10.87 -7.80 6.06
C GLN A 63 9.39 -7.58 6.38
N LEU A 64 8.92 -6.37 6.07
CA LEU A 64 7.52 -5.99 6.23
C LEU A 64 6.70 -6.43 5.02
N GLY A 65 5.38 -6.53 5.19
CA GLY A 65 4.46 -6.72 4.06
C GLY A 65 4.26 -5.44 3.25
N PRO A 66 3.49 -5.52 2.14
CA PRO A 66 3.15 -4.35 1.34
C PRO A 66 2.53 -3.24 2.22
N GLN A 67 2.92 -2.00 1.95
CA GLN A 67 2.58 -0.85 2.80
C GLN A 67 1.41 -0.03 2.28
N GLY A 68 0.75 -0.49 1.22
CA GLY A 68 -0.35 0.20 0.57
C GLY A 68 -1.54 0.43 1.49
N ARG A 69 -2.21 1.58 1.35
CA ARG A 69 -3.50 1.80 2.02
C ARG A 69 -4.53 0.77 1.56
N THR A 70 -5.18 0.14 2.53
CA THR A 70 -6.29 -0.81 2.38
C THR A 70 -7.64 -0.12 2.56
N SER A 71 -8.75 -0.81 2.26
CA SER A 71 -10.10 -0.28 2.50
C SER A 71 -10.65 -0.77 3.85
N GLU A 72 -11.84 -0.30 4.25
CA GLU A 72 -12.51 -0.82 5.46
C GLU A 72 -12.91 -2.30 5.33
N ILE A 73 -13.27 -2.73 4.11
CA ILE A 73 -13.85 -4.05 3.85
C ILE A 73 -12.81 -5.07 3.38
N ASP A 74 -11.66 -4.61 2.88
CA ASP A 74 -10.57 -5.44 2.42
C ASP A 74 -9.30 -5.12 3.20
N ALA A 75 -8.84 -6.10 3.97
CA ALA A 75 -7.65 -6.02 4.81
C ALA A 75 -6.37 -6.49 4.10
N SER A 76 -6.48 -6.99 2.87
CA SER A 76 -5.37 -7.58 2.15
C SER A 76 -4.34 -6.50 1.78
N PRO A 77 -3.08 -6.63 2.24
CA PRO A 77 -2.03 -5.68 1.88
C PRO A 77 -1.65 -5.78 0.40
N TYR A 78 -1.90 -6.93 -0.25
CA TYR A 78 -1.62 -7.14 -1.67
C TYR A 78 -2.66 -6.45 -2.59
N ASP A 79 -3.80 -6.07 -2.03
CA ASP A 79 -4.83 -5.24 -2.68
C ASP A 79 -4.72 -3.76 -2.28
N GLY A 80 -3.73 -3.42 -1.45
CA GLY A 80 -3.44 -2.06 -1.03
C GLY A 80 -2.87 -1.20 -2.15
N THR A 81 -3.06 0.11 -2.01
CA THR A 81 -2.59 1.10 -2.99
C THR A 81 -1.07 1.06 -3.21
N LEU A 82 -0.61 1.46 -4.39
CA LEU A 82 0.77 1.24 -4.81
C LEU A 82 1.78 2.26 -4.27
N PHE A 83 1.36 3.51 -4.07
CA PHE A 83 2.25 4.61 -3.68
C PHE A 83 1.97 5.13 -2.27
N SER A 84 0.69 5.23 -1.90
CA SER A 84 0.28 5.70 -0.58
C SER A 84 0.60 4.68 0.52
N ARG A 85 0.77 5.17 1.74
CA ARG A 85 1.01 4.36 2.93
C ARG A 85 -0.28 4.06 3.67
N ASN A 86 -0.33 2.89 4.29
CA ASN A 86 -1.44 2.47 5.12
C ASN A 86 -1.47 3.28 6.42
N THR A 87 -2.47 4.15 6.55
CA THR A 87 -2.66 4.99 7.73
C THR A 87 -2.99 4.18 8.98
N LEU A 88 -3.40 2.91 8.84
CA LEU A 88 -3.57 2.00 9.97
C LEU A 88 -2.25 1.61 10.65
N SER A 89 -1.10 1.89 10.02
CA SER A 89 0.23 1.67 10.61
C SER A 89 0.75 2.87 11.41
N LEU A 90 -0.03 3.95 11.51
CA LEU A 90 0.30 5.07 12.38
C LEU A 90 0.19 4.68 13.85
N ALA A 91 1.24 4.97 14.61
CA ALA A 91 1.22 4.90 16.07
C ALA A 91 0.61 6.20 16.62
N LEU A 92 -0.44 6.08 17.44
CA LEU A 92 -1.15 7.23 18.01
C LEU A 92 -0.38 7.88 19.17
N GLY A 93 0.46 7.12 19.89
CA GLY A 93 1.26 7.61 21.02
C GLY A 93 2.19 8.77 20.64
N PRO A 94 3.04 8.64 19.61
CA PRO A 94 3.87 9.73 19.10
C PRO A 94 3.06 10.96 18.68
N LEU A 95 1.92 10.77 18.01
CA LEU A 95 1.07 11.90 17.60
C LEU A 95 0.50 12.67 18.80
N ARG A 96 0.15 11.97 19.89
CA ARG A 96 -0.25 12.59 21.17
C ARG A 96 0.91 13.37 21.78
N GLU A 97 2.11 12.79 21.83
CA GLU A 97 3.30 13.42 22.41
C GLU A 97 3.71 14.70 21.68
N GLU A 98 3.54 14.73 20.37
CA GLU A 98 3.76 15.93 19.54
C GLU A 98 2.62 16.95 19.63
N GLY A 99 1.55 16.67 20.38
CA GLY A 99 0.37 17.53 20.50
C GLY A 99 -0.52 17.55 19.25
N ILE A 100 -0.28 16.65 18.30
CA ILE A 100 -1.05 16.50 17.07
C ILE A 100 -2.38 15.81 17.38
N LEU A 101 -2.36 14.72 18.15
CA LEU A 101 -3.59 14.02 18.54
C LEU A 101 -4.07 14.52 19.91
N PRO A 102 -5.32 15.01 20.04
CA PRO A 102 -5.87 15.37 21.34
C PRO A 102 -5.85 14.19 22.31
N GLU A 103 -5.46 14.46 23.56
CA GLU A 103 -5.36 13.45 24.62
C GLU A 103 -6.66 12.66 24.84
N GLU A 104 -7.82 13.33 24.77
CA GLU A 104 -9.11 12.65 24.92
C GLU A 104 -9.40 11.70 23.76
N THR A 105 -9.10 12.10 22.52
CA THR A 105 -9.26 11.24 21.36
C THR A 105 -8.28 10.07 21.39
N PHE A 106 -7.06 10.28 21.88
CA PHE A 106 -6.11 9.20 22.11
C PHE A 106 -6.69 8.16 23.08
N ARG A 107 -7.18 8.58 24.25
CA ARG A 107 -7.79 7.66 25.23
C ARG A 107 -9.00 6.93 24.67
N GLU A 108 -9.88 7.62 23.93
CA GLU A 108 -11.03 6.99 23.26
C GLU A 108 -10.56 5.93 22.25
N ALA A 109 -9.53 6.22 21.47
CA ALA A 109 -9.00 5.28 20.48
C ALA A 109 -8.44 4.01 21.13
N ILE A 110 -7.66 4.14 22.21
CA ILE A 110 -7.13 2.98 22.95
C ILE A 110 -8.24 2.24 23.70
N GLY A 111 -9.17 2.97 24.32
CA GLY A 111 -10.28 2.41 25.10
C GLY A 111 -11.34 1.70 24.26
N SER A 112 -11.47 2.06 22.97
CA SER A 112 -12.41 1.43 22.03
C SER A 112 -11.80 0.28 21.22
N ARG A 113 -10.57 -0.14 21.53
CA ARG A 113 -9.93 -1.26 20.82
C ARG A 113 -10.76 -2.55 20.98
N PRO A 114 -10.97 -3.31 19.89
CA PRO A 114 -11.61 -4.61 19.97
C PRO A 114 -10.86 -5.57 20.91
N SER A 115 -11.58 -6.40 21.67
CA SER A 115 -10.96 -7.42 22.52
C SER A 115 -10.51 -8.65 21.71
N GLY A 116 -9.44 -9.30 22.17
CA GLY A 116 -8.91 -10.54 21.58
C GLY A 116 -7.50 -10.39 21.01
N GLU A 117 -7.01 -11.47 20.41
CA GLU A 117 -5.63 -11.57 19.88
C GLU A 117 -5.53 -11.27 18.38
N ARG A 118 -6.66 -11.05 17.70
CA ARG A 118 -6.72 -10.82 16.25
C ARG A 118 -7.23 -9.42 15.94
N VAL A 119 -6.66 -8.81 14.90
CA VAL A 119 -7.08 -7.51 14.39
C VAL A 119 -8.50 -7.60 13.83
N VAL A 120 -9.42 -6.81 14.37
CA VAL A 120 -10.76 -6.61 13.80
C VAL A 120 -10.69 -5.42 12.85
N HIS A 121 -10.30 -5.70 11.59
CA HIS A 121 -9.87 -4.70 10.61
C HIS A 121 -10.83 -3.51 10.44
N ALA A 122 -12.12 -3.76 10.18
CA ALA A 122 -13.10 -2.70 9.97
C ALA A 122 -13.28 -1.79 11.21
N ALA A 123 -13.17 -2.36 12.42
CA ALA A 123 -13.27 -1.58 13.66
C ALA A 123 -12.05 -0.69 13.85
N VAL A 124 -10.84 -1.22 13.60
CA VAL A 124 -9.59 -0.44 13.62
C VAL A 124 -9.64 0.65 12.57
N PHE A 125 -10.11 0.35 11.36
CA PHE A 125 -10.23 1.32 10.27
C PHE A 125 -11.06 2.54 10.68
N ARG A 126 -12.27 2.33 11.21
CA ARG A 126 -13.13 3.42 11.69
C ARG A 126 -12.51 4.17 12.86
N ASN A 127 -11.85 3.46 13.76
CA ASN A 127 -11.22 4.06 14.92
C ASN A 127 -10.06 5.00 14.50
N MET A 128 -9.22 4.54 13.60
CA MET A 128 -8.13 5.33 13.03
C MET A 128 -8.66 6.51 12.20
N ASP A 129 -9.69 6.34 11.38
CA ASP A 129 -10.31 7.46 10.65
C ASP A 129 -10.81 8.56 11.60
N ARG A 130 -11.49 8.20 12.70
CA ARG A 130 -11.92 9.15 13.73
C ARG A 130 -10.72 9.85 14.40
N ALA A 131 -9.69 9.11 14.79
CA ALA A 131 -8.51 9.68 15.42
C ALA A 131 -7.78 10.65 14.48
N LEU A 132 -7.63 10.29 13.21
CA LEU A 132 -6.94 11.10 12.21
C LEU A 132 -7.75 12.35 11.80
N ARG A 133 -9.09 12.29 11.81
CA ARG A 133 -9.93 13.50 11.68
C ARG A 133 -9.71 14.47 12.82
N ALA A 134 -9.63 13.98 14.05
CA ALA A 134 -9.36 14.82 15.22
C ALA A 134 -7.94 15.41 15.16
N ALA A 135 -6.95 14.61 14.77
CA ALA A 135 -5.58 15.07 14.54
C ALA A 135 -5.48 16.13 13.43
N PHE A 136 -6.26 15.98 12.34
CA PHE A 136 -6.29 17.00 11.30
C PHE A 136 -6.90 18.32 11.79
N ALA A 137 -7.89 18.25 12.70
CA ALA A 137 -8.52 19.43 13.27
C ALA A 137 -7.59 20.25 14.19
N THR A 138 -6.46 19.70 14.64
CA THR A 138 -5.42 20.41 15.40
C THR A 138 -4.28 20.92 14.53
N SER A 139 -4.37 20.76 13.20
CA SER A 139 -3.31 21.14 12.26
C SER A 139 -2.87 22.59 12.49
N THR A 140 -1.56 22.76 12.65
CA THR A 140 -0.93 24.05 12.87
C THR A 140 -0.37 24.59 11.55
N ARG A 141 0.02 25.87 11.54
CA ARG A 141 0.68 26.48 10.39
C ARG A 141 1.95 25.71 9.96
N ASP A 142 2.71 25.17 10.91
CA ASP A 142 3.90 24.37 10.63
C ASP A 142 3.55 23.04 9.94
N LEU A 143 2.56 22.31 10.48
CA LEU A 143 2.07 21.06 9.89
C LEU A 143 1.50 21.29 8.49
N ASP A 144 0.79 22.39 8.27
CA ASP A 144 0.30 22.75 6.95
C ASP A 144 1.43 23.06 5.96
N GLN A 145 2.51 23.71 6.39
CA GLN A 145 3.68 23.93 5.54
C GLN A 145 4.37 22.62 5.16
N ARG A 146 4.59 21.73 6.13
CA ARG A 146 5.14 20.37 5.88
C ARG A 146 4.25 19.57 4.94
N ARG A 147 2.93 19.63 5.14
CA ARG A 147 1.94 18.98 4.26
C ARG A 147 2.02 19.50 2.84
N LEU A 148 2.10 20.82 2.65
CA LEU A 148 2.20 21.41 1.32
C LEU A 148 3.53 21.06 0.62
N ALA A 149 4.64 21.04 1.36
CA ALA A 149 5.93 20.58 0.84
C ALA A 149 5.88 19.11 0.41
N PHE A 150 5.36 18.23 1.28
CA PHE A 150 5.15 16.81 0.97
C PHE A 150 4.24 16.62 -0.24
N ALA A 151 3.17 17.40 -0.34
CA ALA A 151 2.26 17.33 -1.48
C ALA A 151 2.90 17.77 -2.80
N ALA A 152 3.78 18.79 -2.77
CA ALA A 152 4.53 19.21 -3.94
C ALA A 152 5.56 18.16 -4.38
N GLU A 153 6.27 17.55 -3.44
CA GLU A 153 7.25 16.49 -3.69
C GLU A 153 6.63 15.20 -4.24
N ASN A 154 5.38 14.92 -3.87
CA ASN A 154 4.66 13.67 -4.20
C ASN A 154 3.48 13.90 -5.16
N ALA A 155 3.45 15.02 -5.88
CA ALA A 155 2.31 15.44 -6.68
C ALA A 155 1.91 14.43 -7.78
N ASP A 156 2.83 13.57 -8.22
CA ASP A 156 2.62 12.61 -9.29
C ASP A 156 1.63 11.49 -8.93
N TRP A 157 1.60 11.07 -7.66
CA TRP A 157 0.68 10.05 -7.14
C TRP A 157 -0.32 10.61 -6.13
N LEU A 158 0.08 11.55 -5.28
CA LEU A 158 -0.73 12.01 -4.15
C LEU A 158 -2.00 12.73 -4.60
N GLU A 159 -1.93 13.53 -5.68
CA GLU A 159 -3.13 14.17 -6.25
C GLU A 159 -4.13 13.13 -6.75
N ARG A 160 -3.66 12.07 -7.40
CA ARG A 160 -4.51 11.00 -7.95
C ARG A 160 -5.29 10.33 -6.83
N ASP A 161 -4.58 9.94 -5.77
CA ASP A 161 -5.18 9.24 -4.66
C ASP A 161 -6.13 10.14 -3.84
N ALA A 162 -5.77 11.41 -3.65
CA ALA A 162 -6.66 12.38 -3.01
C ALA A 162 -7.95 12.62 -3.81
N LEU A 163 -7.84 12.67 -5.14
CA LEU A 163 -8.99 12.82 -6.03
C LEU A 163 -9.87 11.57 -6.08
N HIS A 164 -9.30 10.37 -5.92
CA HIS A 164 -10.09 9.15 -5.73
C HIS A 164 -11.02 9.29 -4.51
N GLU A 165 -10.47 9.70 -3.36
CA GLU A 165 -11.26 9.91 -2.14
C GLU A 165 -12.33 10.99 -2.31
N ALA A 166 -12.00 12.09 -3.00
CA ALA A 166 -12.95 13.16 -3.30
C ALA A 166 -14.11 12.65 -4.16
N LEU A 167 -13.84 11.79 -5.15
CA LEU A 167 -14.86 11.19 -6.00
C LEU A 167 -15.70 10.14 -5.29
N CYS A 168 -15.10 9.31 -4.42
CA CYS A 168 -15.83 8.43 -3.53
C CYS A 168 -16.86 9.21 -2.70
N ALA A 169 -16.46 10.36 -2.14
CA ALA A 169 -17.34 11.22 -1.36
C ALA A 169 -18.40 11.94 -2.21
N GLU A 170 -18.02 12.47 -3.38
CA GLU A 170 -18.91 13.13 -4.35
C GLU A 170 -20.07 12.21 -4.76
N HIS A 171 -19.74 10.96 -5.09
CA HIS A 171 -20.70 9.99 -5.63
C HIS A 171 -21.32 9.10 -4.56
N ARG A 172 -20.79 9.11 -3.33
CA ARG A 172 -21.12 8.16 -2.24
C ARG A 172 -21.02 6.71 -2.70
N GLU A 173 -20.01 6.43 -3.53
CA GLU A 173 -19.79 5.16 -4.19
C GLU A 173 -18.29 4.92 -4.26
N GLY A 174 -17.83 3.82 -3.66
CA GLY A 174 -16.41 3.46 -3.61
C GLY A 174 -15.94 2.66 -4.81
N ASP A 175 -16.88 2.07 -5.57
CA ASP A 175 -16.57 1.40 -6.83
C ASP A 175 -16.56 2.41 -7.98
N TRP A 176 -15.37 2.81 -8.41
CA TRP A 176 -15.19 3.78 -9.49
C TRP A 176 -15.82 3.34 -10.82
N LEU A 177 -16.07 2.05 -11.03
CA LEU A 177 -16.76 1.56 -12.23
C LEU A 177 -18.20 2.08 -12.35
N ARG A 178 -18.79 2.53 -11.23
CA ARG A 178 -20.16 3.06 -11.16
C ARG A 178 -20.22 4.58 -11.22
N TRP A 179 -19.08 5.27 -11.26
CA TRP A 179 -19.05 6.71 -11.41
C TRP A 179 -19.49 7.16 -12.81
N PRO A 180 -19.91 8.42 -12.97
CA PRO A 180 -20.12 9.01 -14.29
C PRO A 180 -18.86 8.91 -15.16
N GLU A 181 -19.05 8.71 -16.46
CA GLU A 181 -17.96 8.43 -17.40
C GLU A 181 -16.81 9.45 -17.35
N ARG A 182 -17.15 10.74 -17.21
CA ARG A 182 -16.19 11.84 -17.09
C ARG A 182 -15.21 11.66 -15.93
N ASP A 183 -15.66 11.04 -14.84
CA ASP A 183 -14.87 10.84 -13.62
C ASP A 183 -14.15 9.48 -13.67
N ARG A 184 -14.71 8.45 -14.33
CA ARG A 184 -14.01 7.18 -14.63
C ARG A 184 -12.77 7.39 -15.51
N ARG A 185 -12.83 8.33 -16.44
CA ARG A 185 -11.75 8.65 -17.38
C ARG A 185 -10.91 9.86 -16.96
N LEU A 186 -11.03 10.34 -15.72
CA LEU A 186 -10.39 11.59 -15.28
C LEU A 186 -8.87 11.66 -15.53
N PHE A 187 -8.20 10.50 -15.41
CA PHE A 187 -6.75 10.36 -15.63
C PHE A 187 -6.37 9.68 -16.95
N HIS A 188 -7.36 9.29 -17.75
CA HIS A 188 -7.18 8.74 -19.09
C HIS A 188 -8.30 9.26 -20.01
N PRO A 189 -8.34 10.59 -20.25
CA PRO A 189 -9.36 11.20 -21.10
C PRO A 189 -9.23 10.74 -22.55
N ALA A 190 -10.33 10.81 -23.30
CA ALA A 190 -10.26 10.61 -24.74
C ALA A 190 -9.50 11.78 -25.41
N ALA A 191 -8.97 11.54 -26.61
CA ALA A 191 -8.28 12.57 -27.36
C ALA A 191 -9.17 13.81 -27.56
N GLY A 192 -8.69 14.98 -27.15
CA GLY A 192 -9.42 16.25 -27.18
C GLY A 192 -10.20 16.59 -25.91
N GLU A 193 -10.30 15.66 -24.94
CA GLU A 193 -10.95 15.89 -23.64
C GLU A 193 -9.95 16.29 -22.53
N GLU A 194 -8.66 16.49 -22.83
CA GLU A 194 -7.61 16.70 -21.82
C GLU A 194 -7.82 17.99 -21.00
N ASN A 195 -8.29 19.06 -21.66
CA ASN A 195 -8.61 20.32 -20.98
C ASN A 195 -9.84 20.16 -20.08
N ALA A 196 -10.87 19.44 -20.53
CA ALA A 196 -12.07 19.18 -19.72
C ALA A 196 -11.72 18.34 -18.48
N ALA A 197 -10.88 17.31 -18.64
CA ALA A 197 -10.39 16.52 -17.52
C ALA A 197 -9.54 17.35 -16.54
N ARG A 198 -8.67 18.24 -17.04
CA ARG A 198 -7.90 19.16 -16.18
C ARG A 198 -8.81 20.09 -15.38
N SER A 199 -9.76 20.76 -16.04
CA SER A 199 -10.71 21.63 -15.35
C SER A 199 -11.56 20.86 -14.34
N ARG A 200 -11.92 19.61 -14.63
CA ARG A 200 -12.63 18.74 -13.69
C ARG A 200 -11.77 18.41 -12.46
N ARG A 201 -10.46 18.16 -12.63
CA ARG A 201 -9.54 17.97 -11.48
C ARG A 201 -9.47 19.24 -10.63
N GLU A 202 -9.30 20.40 -11.24
CA GLU A 202 -9.26 21.69 -10.53
C GLU A 202 -10.57 21.97 -9.76
N GLU A 203 -11.72 21.68 -10.37
CA GLU A 203 -13.04 21.78 -9.72
C GLU A 203 -13.11 20.86 -8.48
N LEU A 204 -12.70 19.59 -8.62
CA LEU A 204 -12.71 18.62 -7.52
C LEU A 204 -11.76 19.02 -6.40
N LEU A 205 -10.54 19.47 -6.73
CA LEU A 205 -9.57 19.97 -5.76
C LEU A 205 -10.11 21.17 -4.97
N CYS A 206 -10.82 22.08 -5.64
CA CYS A 206 -11.45 23.23 -4.99
C CYS A 206 -12.65 22.82 -4.14
N LYS A 207 -13.56 22.01 -4.68
CA LYS A 207 -14.80 21.58 -4.01
C LYS A 207 -14.53 20.72 -2.78
N HIS A 208 -13.52 19.85 -2.86
CA HIS A 208 -13.15 18.88 -1.82
C HIS A 208 -11.85 19.23 -1.11
N ALA A 209 -11.48 20.52 -1.08
CA ALA A 209 -10.19 20.99 -0.56
C ALA A 209 -9.86 20.47 0.86
N ALA A 210 -10.84 20.44 1.77
CA ALA A 210 -10.64 19.94 3.13
C ALA A 210 -10.36 18.43 3.17
N LEU A 211 -11.03 17.64 2.32
CA LEU A 211 -10.82 16.20 2.22
C LEU A 211 -9.46 15.89 1.60
N VAL A 212 -9.09 16.61 0.55
CA VAL A 212 -7.77 16.52 -0.10
C VAL A 212 -6.67 16.90 0.90
N ALA A 213 -6.82 18.00 1.63
CA ALA A 213 -5.86 18.43 2.65
C ALA A 213 -5.73 17.39 3.77
N ARG A 214 -6.83 16.80 4.23
CA ARG A 214 -6.79 15.71 5.22
C ARG A 214 -6.05 14.49 4.68
N TYR A 215 -6.33 14.06 3.45
CA TYR A 215 -5.63 12.93 2.84
C TYR A 215 -4.11 13.17 2.76
N GLN A 216 -3.70 14.36 2.31
CA GLN A 216 -2.30 14.76 2.27
C GLN A 216 -1.65 14.77 3.66
N PHE A 217 -2.39 15.26 4.67
CA PHE A 217 -1.94 15.26 6.07
C PHE A 217 -1.72 13.85 6.60
N GLU A 218 -2.68 12.95 6.41
CA GLU A 218 -2.58 11.56 6.86
C GLU A 218 -1.40 10.84 6.19
N GLN A 219 -1.18 11.09 4.89
CA GLN A 219 -0.04 10.54 4.15
C GLN A 219 1.30 11.12 4.62
N LEU A 220 1.38 12.43 4.90
CA LEU A 220 2.57 13.06 5.49
C LEU A 220 2.95 12.33 6.78
N LEU A 221 2.01 12.23 7.74
CA LEU A 221 2.27 11.60 9.03
C LEU A 221 2.73 10.14 8.87
N ALA A 222 2.09 9.39 7.96
CA ALA A 222 2.44 7.99 7.74
C ALA A 222 3.86 7.83 7.17
N HIS A 223 4.31 8.75 6.30
CA HIS A 223 5.67 8.75 5.79
C HIS A 223 6.67 9.20 6.85
N GLU A 224 6.37 10.23 7.62
CA GLU A 224 7.26 10.71 8.70
C GLU A 224 7.48 9.64 9.77
N GLN A 225 6.43 8.94 10.21
CA GLN A 225 6.59 7.83 11.16
C GLN A 225 7.36 6.65 10.56
N HIS A 226 7.19 6.35 9.27
CA HIS A 226 8.01 5.33 8.59
C HIS A 226 9.49 5.73 8.58
N TRP A 227 9.79 6.99 8.27
CA TRP A 227 11.18 7.48 8.27
C TRP A 227 11.80 7.44 9.66
N ALA A 228 11.05 7.81 10.70
CA ALA A 228 11.48 7.69 12.09
C ALA A 228 11.76 6.23 12.46
N PHE A 229 10.86 5.30 12.12
CA PHE A 229 11.04 3.87 12.39
C PHE A 229 12.25 3.29 11.63
N ARG A 230 12.45 3.67 10.37
CA ARG A 230 13.64 3.28 9.59
C ARG A 230 14.93 3.82 10.22
N ALA A 231 14.93 5.05 10.71
CA ALA A 231 16.07 5.62 11.41
C ALA A 231 16.38 4.85 12.71
N GLU A 232 15.36 4.48 13.49
CA GLU A 232 15.52 3.65 14.69
C GLU A 232 16.06 2.25 14.35
N ALA A 233 15.54 1.60 13.32
CA ALA A 233 16.05 0.31 12.83
C ALA A 233 17.53 0.39 12.49
N LYS A 234 17.92 1.42 11.72
CA LYS A 234 19.34 1.65 11.37
C LYS A 234 20.21 1.90 12.59
N SER A 235 19.71 2.62 13.60
CA SER A 235 20.46 2.90 14.84
C SER A 235 20.80 1.64 15.64
N VAL A 236 20.02 0.57 15.48
CA VAL A 236 20.27 -0.74 16.11
C VAL A 236 20.89 -1.76 15.13
N ALA A 237 21.33 -1.30 13.95
CA ALA A 237 21.91 -2.12 12.88
C ALA A 237 20.95 -3.17 12.29
N LEU A 238 19.65 -2.83 12.20
CA LEU A 238 18.65 -3.58 11.44
C LEU A 238 18.29 -2.82 10.15
N GLY A 239 18.24 -3.53 9.03
CA GLY A 239 17.66 -3.02 7.79
C GLY A 239 16.15 -3.29 7.73
N LEU A 240 15.40 -2.41 7.08
CA LEU A 240 13.99 -2.65 6.75
C LEU A 240 13.86 -3.10 5.30
N TYR A 241 13.15 -4.18 5.05
CA TYR A 241 12.90 -4.72 3.72
C TYR A 241 11.42 -4.56 3.39
N GLY A 242 11.15 -4.01 2.21
CA GLY A 242 9.80 -3.86 1.67
C GLY A 242 9.39 -5.07 0.87
N ASP A 243 8.11 -5.09 0.49
CA ASP A 243 7.50 -6.12 -0.33
C ASP A 243 6.72 -5.46 -1.45
N LEU A 244 7.16 -5.67 -2.69
CA LEU A 244 6.52 -5.14 -3.89
C LEU A 244 5.46 -6.14 -4.35
N GLN A 245 4.20 -5.85 -4.05
CA GLN A 245 3.08 -6.67 -4.51
C GLN A 245 3.00 -6.69 -6.05
N ILE A 246 2.70 -7.85 -6.64
CA ILE A 246 2.31 -7.91 -8.06
C ILE A 246 0.92 -7.29 -8.27
N GLY A 247 0.07 -7.41 -7.25
CA GLY A 247 -1.28 -6.88 -7.22
C GLY A 247 -1.35 -5.37 -7.42
N VAL A 248 -2.49 -4.92 -7.93
CA VAL A 248 -2.80 -3.52 -8.18
C VAL A 248 -4.16 -3.27 -7.59
N SER A 249 -4.26 -2.27 -6.70
CA SER A 249 -5.53 -1.94 -6.05
C SER A 249 -6.58 -1.49 -7.07
N HIS A 250 -7.86 -1.65 -6.73
CA HIS A 250 -8.98 -1.17 -7.56
C HIS A 250 -8.83 0.33 -7.88
N GLN A 251 -8.41 1.12 -6.90
CA GLN A 251 -8.12 2.55 -7.06
C GLN A 251 -6.97 2.80 -8.04
N ASP A 252 -5.86 2.07 -7.95
CA ASP A 252 -4.70 2.29 -8.82
C ASP A 252 -5.01 1.93 -10.28
N ILE A 253 -5.89 0.96 -10.53
CA ILE A 253 -6.40 0.66 -11.87
C ILE A 253 -7.07 1.89 -12.48
N TRP A 254 -7.85 2.64 -11.69
CA TRP A 254 -8.45 3.90 -12.12
C TRP A 254 -7.41 5.01 -12.27
N SER A 255 -6.59 5.25 -11.24
CA SER A 255 -5.60 6.34 -11.20
C SER A 255 -4.59 6.24 -12.34
N TRP A 256 -4.25 5.02 -12.76
CA TRP A 256 -3.21 4.74 -13.76
C TRP A 256 -3.74 3.94 -14.95
N ALA A 257 -5.04 4.03 -15.25
CA ALA A 257 -5.70 3.25 -16.32
C ALA A 257 -4.93 3.23 -17.66
N ALA A 258 -4.25 4.33 -17.98
CA ALA A 258 -3.44 4.49 -19.20
C ALA A 258 -2.28 3.49 -19.38
N VAL A 259 -1.85 2.78 -18.33
CA VAL A 259 -0.74 1.80 -18.41
C VAL A 259 -1.19 0.35 -18.36
N PHE A 260 -2.48 0.11 -18.13
CA PHE A 260 -3.04 -1.23 -18.00
C PHE A 260 -3.83 -1.61 -19.24
N LEU A 261 -3.85 -2.92 -19.53
CA LEU A 261 -4.64 -3.49 -20.60
C LEU A 261 -6.03 -3.88 -20.06
N PRO A 262 -7.13 -3.22 -20.48
CA PRO A 262 -8.43 -3.43 -19.85
C PRO A 262 -9.04 -4.80 -20.10
N SER A 263 -8.72 -5.44 -21.24
CA SER A 263 -9.33 -6.69 -21.71
C SER A 263 -8.82 -7.96 -21.03
N LEU A 264 -7.73 -7.87 -20.27
CA LEU A 264 -7.07 -9.01 -19.64
C LEU A 264 -6.86 -8.77 -18.14
N ARG A 265 -6.82 -9.85 -17.38
CA ARG A 265 -6.45 -9.88 -15.95
C ARG A 265 -5.41 -10.96 -15.69
N MET A 266 -4.66 -10.79 -14.61
CA MET A 266 -3.71 -11.78 -14.13
C MET A 266 -4.35 -12.74 -13.13
N GLY A 267 -3.86 -13.97 -13.12
CA GLY A 267 -4.24 -15.01 -12.17
C GLY A 267 -3.16 -16.08 -12.02
N ALA A 268 -3.52 -17.22 -11.44
CA ALA A 268 -2.71 -18.43 -11.44
C ALA A 268 -3.40 -19.56 -12.22
N PRO A 269 -2.63 -20.37 -12.97
CA PRO A 269 -3.19 -21.52 -13.67
C PRO A 269 -3.71 -22.58 -12.69
N PRO A 270 -4.58 -23.49 -13.16
CA PRO A 270 -4.84 -24.75 -12.49
C PRO A 270 -3.54 -25.47 -12.14
N SER A 271 -3.50 -26.02 -10.94
CA SER A 271 -2.35 -26.76 -10.43
C SER A 271 -2.80 -28.00 -9.66
N ARG A 272 -1.86 -28.91 -9.38
CA ARG A 272 -2.15 -30.13 -8.60
C ARG A 272 -2.76 -29.82 -7.22
N THR A 273 -2.38 -28.70 -6.60
CA THR A 273 -2.87 -28.28 -5.27
C THR A 273 -4.06 -27.34 -5.34
N ASN A 274 -4.31 -26.70 -6.49
CA ASN A 274 -5.50 -25.90 -6.73
C ASN A 274 -6.00 -26.09 -8.17
N PRO A 275 -6.85 -27.10 -8.42
CA PRO A 275 -7.36 -27.41 -9.76
C PRO A 275 -8.26 -26.33 -10.37
N ALA A 276 -8.79 -25.41 -9.56
CA ALA A 276 -9.63 -24.31 -10.05
C ALA A 276 -8.80 -23.13 -10.60
N GLY A 277 -7.48 -23.12 -10.37
CA GLY A 277 -6.68 -21.91 -10.59
C GLY A 277 -7.05 -20.81 -9.60
N GLN A 278 -6.55 -19.59 -9.85
CA GLN A 278 -6.82 -18.43 -8.98
C GLN A 278 -7.06 -17.18 -9.83
N PRO A 279 -8.31 -16.71 -9.96
CA PRO A 279 -8.57 -15.44 -10.61
C PRO A 279 -8.25 -14.30 -9.64
N TRP A 280 -7.04 -13.74 -9.73
CA TRP A 280 -6.63 -12.65 -8.84
C TRP A 280 -7.29 -11.31 -9.20
N ASN A 281 -7.80 -11.17 -10.42
CA ASN A 281 -8.42 -9.94 -10.95
C ASN A 281 -7.48 -8.71 -10.99
N TYR A 282 -6.16 -8.92 -10.91
CA TYR A 282 -5.19 -7.85 -11.06
C TYR A 282 -5.05 -7.39 -12.50
N ALA A 283 -4.89 -6.07 -12.68
CA ALA A 283 -4.68 -5.48 -13.99
C ALA A 283 -3.31 -5.86 -14.57
N LEU A 284 -3.30 -6.21 -15.85
CA LEU A 284 -2.08 -6.48 -16.61
C LEU A 284 -1.50 -5.17 -17.13
N LEU A 285 -0.20 -4.92 -16.97
CA LEU A 285 0.48 -3.82 -17.66
C LEU A 285 0.40 -4.05 -19.17
N ASP A 286 0.04 -3.02 -19.93
CA ASP A 286 -0.13 -3.08 -21.38
C ASP A 286 1.20 -3.41 -22.09
N PRO A 287 1.34 -4.60 -22.72
CA PRO A 287 2.56 -5.02 -23.40
C PRO A 287 3.00 -4.04 -24.49
N ALA A 288 2.04 -3.41 -25.19
CA ALA A 288 2.34 -2.41 -26.22
C ALA A 288 3.00 -1.14 -25.65
N ARG A 289 2.99 -0.97 -24.31
CA ARG A 289 3.56 0.18 -23.60
C ARG A 289 4.78 -0.18 -22.77
N TYR A 290 5.34 -1.39 -22.90
CA TYR A 290 6.49 -1.85 -22.12
C TYR A 290 7.75 -1.02 -22.34
N GLU A 291 7.99 -0.47 -23.53
CA GLU A 291 9.13 0.44 -23.73
C GLU A 291 8.82 1.91 -23.33
N GLY A 292 7.58 2.19 -22.97
CA GLY A 292 7.06 3.54 -22.76
C GLY A 292 6.44 3.74 -21.37
N ALA A 293 5.13 3.99 -21.36
CA ALA A 293 4.42 4.39 -20.15
C ALA A 293 4.40 3.31 -19.06
N ALA A 294 4.30 2.04 -19.43
CA ALA A 294 4.27 0.93 -18.47
C ALA A 294 5.62 0.77 -17.76
N LEU A 295 6.75 0.84 -18.48
CA LEU A 295 8.08 0.82 -17.85
C LEU A 295 8.33 2.02 -16.97
N ARG A 296 7.91 3.23 -17.38
CA ARG A 296 8.02 4.42 -16.52
C ARG A 296 7.22 4.26 -15.24
N PHE A 297 6.00 3.73 -15.32
CA PHE A 297 5.17 3.44 -14.15
C PHE A 297 5.82 2.39 -13.24
N PHE A 298 6.29 1.27 -13.80
CA PHE A 298 6.95 0.23 -13.02
C PHE A 298 8.24 0.72 -12.36
N ARG A 299 9.06 1.50 -13.08
CA ARG A 299 10.27 2.14 -12.51
C ARG A 299 9.92 3.02 -11.31
N ARG A 300 8.88 3.85 -11.40
CA ARG A 300 8.42 4.68 -10.28
C ARG A 300 8.05 3.84 -9.05
N ARG A 301 7.39 2.70 -9.24
CA ARG A 301 7.07 1.78 -8.14
C ARG A 301 8.34 1.26 -7.47
N ILE A 302 9.32 0.82 -8.25
CA ILE A 302 10.61 0.35 -7.74
C ILE A 302 11.37 1.46 -7.02
N GLU A 303 11.46 2.65 -7.63
CA GLU A 303 12.12 3.82 -7.05
C GLU A 303 11.50 4.24 -5.72
N LYS A 304 10.16 4.26 -5.63
CA LYS A 304 9.43 4.55 -4.38
C LYS A 304 9.82 3.57 -3.28
N VAL A 305 9.71 2.27 -3.53
CA VAL A 305 9.98 1.26 -2.49
C VAL A 305 11.48 1.25 -2.12
N LEU A 306 12.39 1.35 -3.09
CA LEU A 306 13.83 1.40 -2.80
C LEU A 306 14.29 2.70 -2.11
N GLY A 307 13.57 3.81 -2.30
CA GLY A 307 13.80 5.02 -1.52
C GLY A 307 13.47 4.81 -0.04
N GLU A 308 12.40 4.05 0.23
CA GLU A 308 11.82 3.88 1.56
C GLU A 308 12.36 2.71 2.35
N PHE A 309 12.97 1.73 1.69
CA PHE A 309 13.47 0.50 2.30
C PHE A 309 14.95 0.28 2.00
N ASP A 310 15.58 -0.60 2.77
CA ASP A 310 16.99 -1.00 2.62
C ASP A 310 17.13 -2.26 1.73
N GLY A 311 16.02 -2.91 1.42
CA GLY A 311 15.94 -4.03 0.48
C GLY A 311 14.50 -4.31 0.07
N LEU A 312 14.34 -5.20 -0.91
CA LEU A 312 13.06 -5.44 -1.56
C LEU A 312 12.84 -6.93 -1.85
N ARG A 313 11.70 -7.46 -1.39
CA ARG A 313 11.11 -8.67 -1.96
C ARG A 313 10.24 -8.25 -3.15
N ILE A 314 10.34 -8.97 -4.26
CA ILE A 314 9.40 -8.87 -5.37
C ILE A 314 8.42 -10.03 -5.24
N ASP A 315 7.15 -9.73 -5.04
CA ASP A 315 6.11 -10.74 -5.04
C ASP A 315 5.85 -11.25 -6.46
N HIS A 316 5.63 -12.56 -6.57
CA HIS A 316 5.35 -13.26 -7.81
C HIS A 316 6.15 -12.76 -9.04
N PRO A 317 7.50 -12.80 -9.02
CA PRO A 317 8.32 -12.18 -10.06
C PRO A 317 8.07 -12.77 -11.46
N HIS A 318 7.59 -14.01 -11.54
CA HIS A 318 7.19 -14.63 -12.80
C HIS A 318 6.05 -13.86 -13.50
N GLY A 319 5.14 -13.23 -12.75
CA GLY A 319 4.07 -12.39 -13.30
C GLY A 319 4.55 -11.12 -13.98
N LEU A 320 5.80 -10.71 -13.74
CA LEU A 320 6.43 -9.59 -14.45
C LEU A 320 7.12 -10.03 -15.75
N ILE A 321 7.35 -11.33 -15.93
CA ILE A 321 8.07 -11.90 -17.07
C ILE A 321 7.11 -12.54 -18.04
N ASP A 322 6.26 -13.46 -17.55
CA ASP A 322 5.30 -14.22 -18.36
C ASP A 322 4.03 -14.53 -17.55
N PRO A 323 3.18 -13.52 -17.32
CA PRO A 323 2.01 -13.68 -16.46
C PRO A 323 1.02 -14.70 -17.01
N TRP A 324 0.34 -15.41 -16.11
CA TRP A 324 -0.85 -16.16 -16.46
C TRP A 324 -2.04 -15.23 -16.50
N ILE A 325 -2.72 -15.17 -17.64
CA ILE A 325 -3.73 -14.16 -17.93
C ILE A 325 -5.02 -14.77 -18.46
N TYR A 326 -6.12 -14.07 -18.28
CA TYR A 326 -7.45 -14.46 -18.74
C TYR A 326 -8.30 -13.23 -19.14
N PRO A 327 -9.30 -13.40 -20.03
CA PRO A 327 -10.15 -12.31 -20.48
C PRO A 327 -11.14 -11.83 -19.41
N THR A 328 -11.42 -10.52 -19.38
CA THR A 328 -12.43 -9.93 -18.48
C THR A 328 -13.87 -10.12 -18.91
N GLY A 329 -14.10 -10.60 -20.14
CA GLY A 329 -15.44 -10.71 -20.73
C GLY A 329 -16.25 -11.93 -20.28
N GLU A 330 -15.62 -12.88 -19.58
CA GLU A 330 -16.25 -14.08 -19.06
C GLU A 330 -16.85 -13.80 -17.66
N PRO A 331 -18.17 -13.98 -17.45
CA PRO A 331 -18.81 -13.70 -16.17
C PRO A 331 -18.31 -14.56 -15.01
N ASP A 332 -17.90 -15.81 -15.27
CA ASP A 332 -17.30 -16.68 -14.26
C ASP A 332 -15.77 -16.56 -14.26
N PRO A 333 -15.17 -15.87 -13.26
CA PRO A 333 -13.73 -15.66 -13.22
C PRO A 333 -12.95 -16.98 -13.03
N PHE A 334 -13.54 -18.01 -12.41
CA PHE A 334 -12.88 -19.31 -12.28
C PHE A 334 -12.82 -20.04 -13.61
N HIS A 335 -13.93 -20.04 -14.36
CA HIS A 335 -13.92 -20.55 -15.72
C HIS A 335 -12.93 -19.78 -16.61
N ALA A 336 -12.88 -18.45 -16.49
CA ALA A 336 -11.96 -17.61 -17.25
C ALA A 336 -10.49 -17.97 -16.97
N VAL A 337 -10.08 -18.07 -15.70
CA VAL A 337 -8.68 -18.35 -15.35
C VAL A 337 -8.26 -19.77 -15.70
N GLN A 338 -9.18 -20.74 -15.66
CA GLN A 338 -8.93 -22.13 -16.09
C GLN A 338 -8.61 -22.21 -17.59
N ASN A 339 -9.23 -21.34 -18.38
CA ASN A 339 -8.99 -21.21 -19.83
C ASN A 339 -7.99 -20.08 -20.17
N GLY A 340 -7.26 -19.59 -19.16
CA GLY A 340 -6.19 -18.62 -19.34
C GLY A 340 -4.98 -19.20 -20.06
N ALA A 341 -3.96 -18.37 -20.23
CA ALA A 341 -2.72 -18.75 -20.88
C ALA A 341 -1.54 -17.90 -20.40
N ARG A 342 -0.32 -18.33 -20.73
CA ARG A 342 0.90 -17.54 -20.52
C ARG A 342 1.00 -16.49 -21.61
N LEU A 343 1.17 -15.22 -21.23
CA LEU A 343 1.15 -14.11 -22.17
C LEU A 343 2.15 -14.27 -23.32
N PHE A 344 3.40 -14.68 -23.04
CA PHE A 344 4.45 -14.80 -24.06
C PHE A 344 4.78 -16.24 -24.44
N SER A 345 4.42 -17.21 -23.59
CA SER A 345 4.69 -18.64 -23.83
C SER A 345 3.47 -19.43 -24.33
N SER A 346 2.45 -18.77 -24.87
CA SER A 346 1.26 -19.43 -25.45
C SER A 346 0.86 -18.81 -26.81
N PRO A 347 1.73 -18.90 -27.84
CA PRO A 347 1.53 -18.23 -29.13
C PRO A 347 0.30 -18.72 -29.90
N ASP A 348 -0.20 -19.93 -29.60
CA ASP A 348 -1.33 -20.54 -30.30
C ASP A 348 -2.71 -20.10 -29.77
N VAL A 349 -2.76 -19.12 -28.86
CA VAL A 349 -4.00 -18.63 -28.24
C VAL A 349 -4.49 -17.38 -28.99
N PRO A 350 -5.61 -17.44 -29.76
CA PRO A 350 -5.97 -16.39 -30.71
C PRO A 350 -6.18 -14.99 -30.12
N HIS A 351 -6.62 -14.88 -28.86
CA HIS A 351 -6.82 -13.59 -28.19
C HIS A 351 -5.52 -13.00 -27.61
N LEU A 352 -4.44 -13.79 -27.57
CA LEU A 352 -3.11 -13.36 -27.16
C LEU A 352 -2.18 -13.09 -28.33
N ALA A 353 -2.48 -13.64 -29.52
CA ALA A 353 -1.68 -13.45 -30.74
C ALA A 353 -1.51 -11.97 -31.18
N ALA A 354 -2.22 -11.03 -30.54
CA ALA A 354 -2.09 -9.59 -30.76
C ALA A 354 -1.00 -8.91 -29.91
N TYR A 355 -0.39 -9.64 -28.97
CA TYR A 355 0.68 -9.18 -28.06
C TYR A 355 1.91 -10.07 -28.22
#